data_AF-A0A348VYS1-F1
#
_entry.id   AF-A0A348VYS1-F1
#
_cell.length_a   1.000
_cell.length_b   1.000
_cell.length_c   1.000
_cell.angle_alpha   90.00
_cell.angle_beta   90.00
_cell.angle_gamma   90.00
#
_symmetry.space_group_name_H-M   'P 1'
#
loop_
_entity.id
_entity.type
_entity.pdbx_description
1 polymer ?
#
loop_
_entity_poly.entity_id
_entity_poly.type
_entity_poly.pdbx_seq_one_letter_code
_entity_poly.pdbx_strand_id
1 'polypeptide(L)'
;MDKSNRYQKLNDAYVKKINSLVKTNKTASEVYTQLSDGNNRYLKMNRIETSSYDTEWIEKIEDSILDLGQIIKNPWKTTKTQGNIVPVELARKTNSESIRHLSSHTQYVKSVDSRGNITPNKVLTIETVDNYATYENRFISTLIKRLVYFIEKRYEYIVSHAELKNLQVNYIKSKAIVDGNEVEIETKVTIKSDVDEKIIKQSEEYLTRVKKIREYLLYYFNSDFMKILKNEKDVTNPILQTNVIRKNPLYHKCYNLYKFIERYNNLGVNYSIDEKYTLLNEEERQEMNANLLSSFLSLKSKAPVKVKRRKHKVYKQKVLTNVDEDIYVFSPASNEPLEFIRIDEGYRKAMAKPDIMELPKNPTREQAEYLKEEYAKQRKAKKEEAARKALLKRKEKEAKDFEKSQKELIKYNKKVEEDLIRREQERKQKEIELTLLRARKEIKTTARHDKNIDPSTLNIQNEQLDVVQAEAPVTSNEETSAPETTNLEEVK
;
A
#
# COMPACT_ATOMS: atom_id res chain seq x y z
N MET A 1 3.63 26.10 40.98
CA MET A 1 4.86 25.91 41.80
C MET A 1 4.42 25.15 43.04
N ASP A 2 4.56 23.84 43.21
CA ASP A 2 5.80 23.09 43.52
C ASP A 2 5.52 21.55 43.47
N LYS A 3 4.73 21.06 42.49
CA LYS A 3 4.38 19.63 42.39
C LYS A 3 5.50 18.75 41.78
N SER A 4 6.38 19.34 40.98
CA SER A 4 7.48 18.63 40.29
C SER A 4 8.53 18.06 41.27
N ASN A 5 8.66 18.67 42.46
CA ASN A 5 9.75 18.37 43.39
C ASN A 5 9.40 17.32 44.47
N ARG A 6 8.13 16.92 44.59
CA ARG A 6 7.69 15.99 45.66
C ARG A 6 8.20 14.57 45.43
N TYR A 7 8.12 14.06 44.20
CA TYR A 7 8.60 12.72 43.86
C TYR A 7 10.14 12.65 43.88
N GLN A 8 10.83 13.70 43.41
CA GLN A 8 12.30 13.77 43.43
C GLN A 8 12.84 13.68 44.87
N LYS A 9 12.31 14.50 45.79
CA LYS A 9 12.69 14.44 47.22
C LYS A 9 12.45 13.07 47.86
N LEU A 10 11.38 12.37 47.46
CA LEU A 10 11.09 11.01 47.93
C LEU A 10 12.07 9.98 47.34
N ASN A 11 12.40 10.11 46.05
CA ASN A 11 13.40 9.28 45.39
C ASN A 11 14.77 9.44 46.08
N ASP A 12 15.20 10.66 46.33
CA ASP A 12 16.48 10.94 47.01
C ASP A 12 16.53 10.34 48.41
N ALA A 13 15.44 10.47 49.18
CA ALA A 13 15.34 9.88 50.52
C ALA A 13 15.38 8.35 50.48
N TYR A 14 14.73 7.75 49.49
CA TYR A 14 14.73 6.30 49.27
C TYR A 14 16.12 5.79 48.87
N VAL A 15 16.79 6.44 47.92
CA VAL A 15 18.16 6.10 47.49
C VAL A 15 19.12 6.20 48.68
N LYS A 16 19.01 7.26 49.50
CA LYS A 16 19.81 7.40 50.74
C LYS A 16 19.60 6.25 51.71
N LYS A 17 18.36 5.76 51.86
CA LYS A 17 18.03 4.64 52.75
C LYS A 17 18.57 3.31 52.24
N ILE A 18 18.56 3.09 50.93
CA ILE A 18 19.20 1.90 50.34
C ILE A 18 20.72 1.98 50.50
N ASN A 19 21.31 3.14 50.22
CA ASN A 19 22.74 3.34 50.37
C ASN A 19 23.20 3.17 51.82
N SER A 20 22.39 3.59 52.80
CA SER A 20 22.70 3.32 54.21
C SER A 20 22.59 1.83 54.56
N LEU A 21 21.61 1.11 54.01
CA LEU A 21 21.48 -0.35 54.16
C LEU A 21 22.71 -1.09 53.59
N VAL A 22 23.14 -0.71 52.39
CA VAL A 22 24.34 -1.25 51.73
C VAL A 22 25.60 -0.99 52.57
N LYS A 23 25.73 0.20 53.18
CA LYS A 23 26.88 0.55 54.03
C LYS A 23 26.89 -0.19 55.37
N THR A 24 25.71 -0.44 55.95
CA THR A 24 25.57 -1.03 57.29
C THR A 24 25.58 -2.55 57.31
N ASN A 25 25.09 -3.19 56.24
CA ASN A 25 24.96 -4.64 56.17
C ASN A 25 25.86 -5.25 55.09
N LYS A 26 26.83 -6.07 55.52
CA LYS A 26 27.77 -6.77 54.63
C LYS A 26 27.06 -7.63 53.58
N THR A 27 26.01 -8.34 53.95
CA THR A 27 25.25 -9.20 53.02
C THR A 27 24.51 -8.38 51.95
N ALA A 28 23.95 -7.22 52.33
CA ALA A 28 23.31 -6.32 51.38
C ALA A 28 24.33 -5.70 50.40
N SER A 29 25.55 -5.43 50.88
CA SER A 29 26.66 -4.97 50.04
C SER A 29 27.13 -6.02 49.04
N GLU A 30 27.29 -7.27 49.46
CA GLU A 30 27.65 -8.39 48.59
C GLU A 30 26.57 -8.64 47.50
N VAL A 31 25.29 -8.59 47.87
CA VAL A 31 24.19 -8.72 46.90
C VAL A 31 24.13 -7.51 45.95
N TYR A 32 24.33 -6.29 46.46
CA TYR A 32 24.35 -5.08 45.63
C TYR A 32 25.47 -5.09 44.60
N THR A 33 26.67 -5.53 45.00
CA THR A 33 27.82 -5.66 44.10
C THR A 33 27.58 -6.75 43.07
N GLN A 34 27.10 -7.93 43.47
CA GLN A 34 26.72 -9.00 42.53
C GLN A 34 25.66 -8.56 41.50
N LEU A 35 24.65 -7.79 41.92
CA LEU A 35 23.63 -7.24 41.02
C LEU A 35 24.20 -6.14 40.11
N SER A 36 25.08 -5.29 40.63
CA SER A 36 25.69 -4.18 39.88
C SER A 36 26.72 -4.66 38.85
N ASP A 37 27.48 -5.70 39.18
CA ASP A 37 28.52 -6.32 38.34
C ASP A 37 27.94 -7.32 37.33
N GLY A 38 26.63 -7.61 37.42
CA GLY A 38 25.90 -8.41 36.44
C GLY A 38 25.87 -7.76 35.04
N ASN A 39 25.34 -8.50 34.06
CA ASN A 39 25.13 -8.00 32.71
C ASN A 39 23.92 -7.05 32.67
N ASN A 40 24.16 -5.79 33.03
CA ASN A 40 23.16 -4.75 33.16
C ASN A 40 23.09 -3.89 31.90
N ARG A 41 21.87 -3.73 31.37
CA ARG A 41 21.56 -2.84 30.26
C ARG A 41 20.66 -1.73 30.76
N TYR A 42 21.12 -0.49 30.61
CA TYR A 42 20.37 0.70 30.99
C TYR A 42 19.95 1.45 29.73
N LEU A 43 18.74 1.99 29.76
CA LEU A 43 18.19 2.82 28.70
C LEU A 43 17.47 4.00 29.33
N LYS A 44 17.92 5.19 28.99
CA LYS A 44 17.24 6.46 29.29
C LYS A 44 16.93 7.14 27.97
N MET A 45 15.65 7.28 27.69
CA MET A 45 15.16 7.81 26.43
C MET A 45 14.10 8.86 26.70
N ASN A 46 14.28 10.05 26.12
CA ASN A 46 13.27 11.08 26.07
C ASN A 46 12.79 11.19 24.64
N ARG A 47 11.51 10.92 24.41
CA ARG A 47 10.84 11.11 23.13
C ARG A 47 9.97 12.36 23.23
N ILE A 48 10.28 13.34 22.38
CA ILE A 48 9.52 14.58 22.23
C ILE A 48 8.69 14.43 20.96
N GLU A 49 7.38 14.57 21.10
CA GLU A 49 6.46 14.52 19.97
C GLU A 49 6.09 15.95 19.56
N THR A 50 6.32 16.30 18.31
CA THR A 50 5.96 17.60 17.75
C THR A 50 5.07 17.42 16.53
N SER A 51 4.17 18.37 16.31
CA SER A 51 3.27 18.39 15.16
C SER A 51 3.48 19.65 14.35
N SER A 52 3.60 19.50 13.04
CA SER A 52 3.56 20.59 12.07
C SER A 52 2.28 20.47 11.25
N TYR A 53 1.56 21.59 11.13
CA TYR A 53 0.28 21.66 10.44
C TYR A 53 0.43 22.49 9.17
N ASP A 54 0.00 21.93 8.05
CA ASP A 54 -0.15 22.64 6.79
C ASP A 54 -1.57 23.20 6.69
N THR A 55 -1.67 24.53 6.54
CA THR A 55 -2.93 25.26 6.40
C THR A 55 -3.28 25.57 4.94
N GLU A 56 -2.39 25.33 3.98
CA GLU A 56 -2.60 25.73 2.58
C GLU A 56 -3.87 25.09 2.00
N TRP A 57 -4.06 23.80 2.21
CA TRP A 57 -5.23 23.08 1.71
C TRP A 57 -6.53 23.51 2.40
N ILE A 58 -6.45 23.87 3.68
CA ILE A 58 -7.59 24.38 4.46
C ILE A 58 -8.05 25.71 3.86
N GLU A 59 -7.12 26.64 3.65
CA GLU A 59 -7.40 27.97 3.10
C GLU A 59 -8.00 27.87 1.69
N LYS A 60 -7.44 27.01 0.82
CA LYS A 60 -7.99 26.79 -0.54
C LYS A 60 -9.43 26.27 -0.53
N ILE A 61 -9.76 25.37 0.41
CA ILE A 61 -11.12 24.84 0.54
C ILE A 61 -12.06 25.90 1.12
N GLU A 62 -11.66 26.60 2.19
CA GLU A 62 -12.45 27.67 2.82
C GLU A 62 -12.79 28.78 1.82
N ASP A 63 -11.83 29.19 0.97
CA ASP A 63 -12.03 30.19 -0.08
C ASP A 63 -13.08 29.77 -1.14
N SER A 64 -13.22 28.47 -1.37
CA SER A 64 -14.06 27.91 -2.44
C SER A 64 -15.39 27.36 -1.94
N ILE A 65 -15.56 27.20 -0.62
CA ILE A 65 -16.72 26.52 -0.03
C ILE A 65 -18.01 27.31 -0.28
N LEU A 66 -17.93 28.64 -0.21
CA LEU A 66 -19.07 29.52 -0.45
C LEU A 66 -19.50 29.48 -1.92
N ASP A 67 -18.53 29.47 -2.84
CA ASP A 67 -18.78 29.38 -4.29
C ASP A 67 -19.45 28.05 -4.65
N LEU A 68 -19.01 26.96 -4.02
CA LEU A 68 -19.63 25.63 -4.14
C LEU A 68 -21.10 25.67 -3.68
N GLY A 69 -21.36 26.31 -2.53
CA GLY A 69 -22.71 26.49 -2.00
C GLY A 69 -23.63 27.29 -2.94
N GLN A 70 -23.11 28.32 -3.61
CA GLN A 70 -23.88 29.09 -4.61
C GLN A 70 -24.26 28.24 -5.82
N ILE A 71 -23.35 27.39 -6.31
CA ILE A 71 -23.63 26.49 -7.43
C ILE A 71 -24.67 25.43 -7.04
N ILE A 72 -24.54 24.84 -5.85
CA ILE A 72 -25.50 23.83 -5.35
C ILE A 72 -26.91 24.43 -5.26
N LYS A 73 -27.03 25.69 -4.80
CA LYS A 73 -28.32 26.38 -4.70
C LYS A 73 -28.91 26.70 -6.07
N ASN A 74 -28.07 27.10 -7.03
CA ASN A 74 -28.48 27.49 -8.38
C ASN A 74 -27.71 26.68 -9.45
N PRO A 75 -28.04 25.39 -9.63
CA PRO A 75 -27.31 24.52 -10.55
C PRO A 75 -27.53 24.92 -12.01
N TRP A 76 -26.56 24.63 -12.86
CA TRP A 76 -26.65 24.96 -14.28
C TRP A 76 -27.71 24.07 -14.95
N LYS A 77 -28.68 24.67 -15.65
CA LYS A 77 -29.78 23.95 -16.30
C LYS A 77 -29.63 24.01 -17.81
N THR A 78 -29.88 22.89 -18.48
CA THR A 78 -30.05 22.86 -19.93
C THR A 78 -31.49 22.50 -20.23
N THR A 79 -32.26 23.44 -20.77
CA THR A 79 -33.64 23.18 -21.17
C THR A 79 -33.65 22.39 -22.48
N LYS A 80 -34.31 21.23 -22.49
CA LYS A 80 -34.54 20.41 -23.68
C LYS A 80 -36.02 20.40 -24.00
N THR A 81 -36.36 20.48 -25.28
CA THR A 81 -37.72 20.25 -25.76
C THR A 81 -37.89 18.76 -26.02
N GLN A 82 -38.88 18.14 -25.38
CA GLN A 82 -39.23 16.74 -25.59
C GLN A 82 -40.64 16.66 -26.17
N GLY A 83 -40.77 16.00 -27.32
CA GLY A 83 -42.06 15.70 -27.92
C GLY A 83 -42.66 14.43 -27.30
N ASN A 84 -43.79 14.57 -26.61
CA ASN A 84 -44.55 13.46 -26.03
C ASN A 84 -45.87 13.30 -26.78
N ILE A 85 -46.25 12.07 -27.16
CA ILE A 85 -47.54 11.80 -27.79
C ILE A 85 -48.55 11.54 -26.68
N VAL A 86 -49.47 12.49 -26.51
CA VAL A 86 -50.42 12.51 -25.40
C VAL A 86 -51.84 12.42 -25.98
N PRO A 87 -52.81 11.77 -25.31
CA PRO A 87 -54.22 11.88 -25.68
C PRO A 87 -54.64 13.34 -25.84
N VAL A 88 -55.49 13.64 -26.83
CA VAL A 88 -55.85 15.02 -27.16
C VAL A 88 -56.42 15.78 -25.96
N GLU A 89 -57.11 15.08 -25.06
CA GLU A 89 -57.71 15.64 -23.83
C GLU A 89 -56.68 16.15 -22.82
N LEU A 90 -55.48 15.55 -22.82
CA LEU A 90 -54.38 15.90 -21.91
C LEU A 90 -53.39 16.89 -22.57
N ALA A 91 -53.51 17.13 -23.87
CA ALA A 91 -52.64 18.05 -24.59
C ALA A 91 -52.97 19.51 -24.22
N ARG A 92 -52.03 20.18 -23.52
CA ARG A 92 -52.21 21.59 -23.11
C ARG A 92 -52.02 22.60 -24.24
N LYS A 93 -51.09 22.35 -25.16
CA LYS A 93 -50.74 23.24 -26.27
C LYS A 93 -50.36 22.42 -27.50
N THR A 94 -50.86 22.84 -28.65
CA THR A 94 -50.54 22.24 -29.95
C THR A 94 -49.79 23.25 -30.81
N ASN A 95 -48.64 22.84 -31.38
CA ASN A 95 -47.85 23.66 -32.27
C ASN A 95 -48.02 23.21 -33.73
N SER A 96 -47.46 23.96 -34.68
CA SER A 96 -47.43 23.57 -36.10
C SER A 96 -46.79 22.19 -36.32
N GLU A 97 -45.75 21.87 -35.53
CA GLU A 97 -45.10 20.57 -35.53
C GLU A 97 -46.02 19.44 -35.03
N SER A 98 -46.90 19.74 -34.07
CA SER A 98 -47.94 18.81 -33.60
C SER A 98 -48.91 18.44 -34.73
N ILE A 99 -49.32 19.43 -35.53
CA ILE A 99 -50.21 19.24 -36.69
C ILE A 99 -49.50 18.45 -37.79
N ARG A 100 -48.23 18.77 -38.06
CA ARG A 100 -47.40 18.06 -39.06
C ARG A 100 -47.14 16.60 -38.67
N HIS A 101 -46.93 16.34 -37.38
CA HIS A 101 -46.82 14.99 -36.87
C HIS A 101 -48.14 14.22 -37.03
N LEU A 102 -49.27 14.85 -36.71
CA LEU A 102 -50.60 14.24 -36.86
C LEU A 102 -50.93 13.92 -38.33
N SER A 103 -50.60 14.82 -39.27
CA SER A 103 -50.85 14.58 -40.70
C SER A 103 -50.04 13.42 -41.25
N SER A 104 -48.85 13.17 -40.68
CA SER A 104 -47.99 12.05 -41.06
C SER A 104 -48.40 10.73 -40.39
N HIS A 105 -49.18 10.79 -39.30
CA HIS A 105 -49.56 9.63 -38.49
C HIS A 105 -51.09 9.51 -38.37
N THR A 106 -51.71 9.08 -39.46
CA THR A 106 -53.18 8.89 -39.56
C THR A 106 -53.73 7.93 -38.50
N GLN A 107 -52.92 7.02 -37.95
CA GLN A 107 -53.28 6.15 -36.83
C GLN A 107 -53.70 6.90 -35.55
N TYR A 108 -53.32 8.17 -35.40
CA TYR A 108 -53.73 9.01 -34.27
C TYR A 108 -54.99 9.81 -34.55
N VAL A 109 -55.62 9.66 -35.73
CA VAL A 109 -56.91 10.25 -36.07
C VAL A 109 -58.04 9.31 -35.66
N LYS A 110 -59.01 9.83 -34.90
CA LYS A 110 -60.19 9.07 -34.44
C LYS A 110 -61.28 9.02 -35.50
N SER A 111 -61.59 10.18 -36.09
CA SER A 111 -62.65 10.30 -37.09
C SER A 111 -62.41 11.51 -37.99
N VAL A 112 -62.94 11.43 -39.21
CA VAL A 112 -63.00 12.53 -40.16
C VAL A 112 -64.47 12.78 -40.47
N ASP A 113 -64.93 14.01 -40.25
CA ASP A 113 -66.30 14.42 -40.53
C ASP A 113 -66.51 14.60 -42.04
N SER A 114 -67.76 14.53 -42.50
CA SER A 114 -68.22 14.77 -43.87
C SER A 114 -67.78 16.13 -44.46
N ARG A 115 -67.46 17.10 -43.59
CA ARG A 115 -66.93 18.43 -43.94
C ARG A 115 -65.40 18.50 -44.00
N GLY A 116 -64.70 17.38 -43.81
CA GLY A 116 -63.23 17.31 -43.80
C GLY A 116 -62.57 17.68 -42.47
N ASN A 117 -63.34 17.84 -41.38
CA ASN A 117 -62.79 18.13 -40.05
C ASN A 117 -62.20 16.85 -39.43
N ILE A 118 -60.99 16.95 -38.89
CA ILE A 118 -60.25 15.82 -38.33
C ILE A 118 -60.30 15.88 -36.79
N THR A 119 -60.76 14.81 -36.15
CA THR A 119 -60.72 14.67 -34.69
C THR A 119 -59.59 13.70 -34.30
N PRO A 120 -58.48 14.18 -33.70
CA PRO A 120 -57.41 13.29 -33.25
C PRO A 120 -57.75 12.58 -31.95
N ASN A 121 -57.25 11.36 -31.79
CA ASN A 121 -57.21 10.61 -30.53
C ASN A 121 -55.97 10.99 -29.69
N LYS A 122 -54.80 11.10 -30.34
CA LYS A 122 -53.53 11.50 -29.71
C LYS A 122 -52.85 12.61 -30.52
N VAL A 123 -52.15 13.51 -29.84
CA VAL A 123 -51.42 14.62 -30.45
C VAL A 123 -50.03 14.74 -29.82
N LEU A 124 -49.04 15.08 -30.64
CA LEU A 124 -47.69 15.38 -30.18
C LEU A 124 -47.71 16.72 -29.41
N THR A 125 -47.36 16.68 -28.13
CA THR A 125 -47.17 17.86 -27.29
C THR A 125 -45.67 18.05 -27.07
N ILE A 126 -45.17 19.27 -27.29
CA ILE A 126 -43.76 19.60 -27.04
C ILE A 126 -43.67 20.20 -25.64
N GLU A 127 -43.04 19.49 -24.72
CA GLU A 127 -42.82 19.93 -23.35
C GLU A 127 -41.37 20.37 -23.18
N THR A 128 -41.17 21.48 -22.47
CA THR A 128 -39.84 21.95 -22.07
C THR A 128 -39.47 21.31 -20.74
N VAL A 129 -38.49 20.42 -20.75
CA VAL A 129 -37.98 19.74 -19.56
C VAL A 129 -36.59 20.29 -19.24
N ASP A 130 -36.40 20.73 -18.00
CA ASP A 130 -35.09 21.16 -17.51
C ASP A 130 -34.22 19.96 -17.19
N ASN A 131 -33.09 19.85 -17.88
CA ASN A 131 -32.08 18.84 -17.59
C ASN A 131 -31.00 19.40 -16.66
N TYR A 132 -30.85 18.78 -15.50
CA TYR A 132 -29.82 19.10 -14.50
C TYR A 132 -28.57 18.23 -14.63
N ALA A 133 -28.62 17.13 -15.39
CA ALA A 133 -27.48 16.24 -15.65
C ALA A 133 -26.51 16.83 -16.70
N THR A 134 -26.07 18.06 -16.47
CA THR A 134 -25.06 18.73 -17.30
C THR A 134 -23.67 18.28 -16.89
N TYR A 135 -22.71 18.38 -17.81
CA TYR A 135 -21.32 17.99 -17.55
C TYR A 135 -20.73 18.78 -16.36
N GLU A 136 -21.06 20.06 -16.29
CA GLU A 136 -20.62 20.99 -15.24
C GLU A 136 -21.16 20.59 -13.87
N ASN A 137 -22.45 20.24 -13.79
CA ASN A 137 -23.05 19.80 -12.53
C ASN A 137 -22.49 18.44 -12.10
N ARG A 138 -22.26 17.52 -13.05
CA ARG A 138 -21.58 16.24 -12.78
C ARG A 138 -20.14 16.46 -12.28
N PHE A 139 -19.43 17.43 -12.83
CA PHE A 139 -18.11 17.83 -12.36
C PHE A 139 -18.16 18.30 -10.90
N ILE A 140 -19.09 19.20 -10.55
CA ILE A 140 -19.26 19.68 -9.17
C ILE A 140 -19.66 18.54 -8.23
N SER A 141 -20.55 17.65 -8.65
CA SER A 141 -20.90 16.45 -7.87
C SER A 141 -19.68 15.57 -7.59
N THR A 142 -18.84 15.37 -8.61
CA THR A 142 -17.58 14.62 -8.49
C THR A 142 -16.61 15.32 -7.53
N LEU A 143 -16.49 16.64 -7.62
CA LEU A 143 -15.65 17.45 -6.74
C LEU A 143 -16.08 17.32 -5.27
N ILE A 144 -17.39 17.40 -4.98
CA ILE A 144 -17.93 17.25 -3.62
C ILE A 144 -17.59 15.86 -3.07
N LYS A 145 -17.82 14.79 -3.84
CA LYS A 145 -17.47 13.41 -3.45
C LYS A 145 -15.99 13.28 -3.09
N ARG A 146 -15.12 13.83 -3.95
CA ARG A 146 -13.66 13.80 -3.73
C ARG A 146 -13.24 14.63 -2.52
N LEU A 147 -13.83 15.81 -2.32
CA LEU A 147 -13.59 16.67 -1.17
C LEU A 147 -13.96 15.99 0.14
N VAL A 148 -15.14 15.35 0.21
CA VAL A 148 -15.57 14.59 1.40
C VAL A 148 -14.56 13.48 1.70
N TYR A 149 -14.17 12.69 0.69
CA TYR A 149 -13.15 11.65 0.88
C TYR A 149 -11.81 12.21 1.36
N PHE A 150 -11.36 13.31 0.74
CA PHE A 150 -10.10 13.97 1.04
C PHE A 150 -10.04 14.47 2.49
N ILE A 151 -11.14 15.03 3.00
CA ILE A 151 -11.21 15.53 4.39
C ILE A 151 -11.41 14.39 5.37
N GLU A 152 -12.25 13.41 5.07
CA GLU A 152 -12.52 12.32 6.01
C GLU A 152 -11.25 11.53 6.33
N LYS A 153 -10.43 11.23 5.31
CA LYS A 153 -9.14 10.57 5.48
C LYS A 153 -8.17 11.36 6.37
N ARG A 154 -8.14 12.68 6.24
CA ARG A 154 -7.29 13.55 7.05
C ARG A 154 -7.83 13.71 8.46
N TYR A 155 -9.14 13.86 8.61
CA TYR A 155 -9.80 13.96 9.90
C TYR A 155 -9.57 12.70 10.73
N GLU A 156 -9.73 11.51 10.14
CA GLU A 156 -9.43 10.23 10.79
C GLU A 156 -7.95 10.13 11.23
N TYR A 157 -7.02 10.54 10.36
CA TYR A 157 -5.59 10.56 10.68
C TYR A 157 -5.26 11.50 11.84
N ILE A 158 -5.84 12.71 11.83
CA ILE A 158 -5.63 13.71 12.89
C ILE A 158 -6.20 13.20 14.20
N VAL A 159 -7.43 12.68 14.21
CA VAL A 159 -8.08 12.20 15.44
C VAL A 159 -7.32 11.00 16.03
N SER A 160 -6.82 10.09 15.20
CA SER A 160 -6.04 8.93 15.68
C SER A 160 -4.67 9.31 16.25
N HIS A 161 -4.08 10.44 15.83
CA HIS A 161 -2.76 10.91 16.26
C HIS A 161 -2.82 12.25 17.02
N ALA A 162 -4.01 12.66 17.49
CA ALA A 162 -4.22 13.95 18.14
C ALA A 162 -3.56 14.02 19.53
N GLU A 163 -3.43 12.88 20.21
CA GLU A 163 -2.83 12.82 21.54
C GLU A 163 -1.30 12.88 21.47
N LEU A 164 -0.76 14.07 21.28
CA LEU A 164 0.67 14.32 21.42
C LEU A 164 1.07 14.17 22.89
N LYS A 165 2.03 13.30 23.18
CA LYS A 165 2.55 13.11 24.54
C LYS A 165 4.07 13.03 24.51
N ASN A 166 4.71 13.81 25.37
CA ASN A 166 6.12 13.62 25.65
C ASN A 166 6.28 12.34 26.47
N LEU A 167 7.22 11.48 26.05
CA LEU A 167 7.45 10.19 26.67
C LEU A 167 8.87 10.14 27.22
N GLN A 168 9.00 9.98 28.53
CA GLN A 168 10.27 9.65 29.18
C GLN A 168 10.26 8.18 29.58
N VAL A 169 11.22 7.42 29.05
CA VAL A 169 11.38 5.99 29.32
C VAL A 169 12.69 5.77 30.05
N ASN A 170 12.60 5.20 31.25
CA ASN A 170 13.73 4.63 31.98
C ASN A 170 13.56 3.12 32.01
N TYR A 171 14.55 2.39 31.51
CA TYR A 171 14.51 0.95 31.39
C TYR A 171 15.82 0.33 31.86
N ILE A 172 15.70 -0.71 32.67
CA ILE A 172 16.82 -1.48 33.21
C ILE A 172 16.53 -2.94 33.00
N LYS A 173 17.48 -3.65 32.40
CA LYS A 173 17.48 -5.10 32.29
C LYS A 173 18.78 -5.64 32.88
N SER A 174 18.66 -6.35 33.99
CA SER A 174 19.78 -6.93 34.72
C SER A 174 19.74 -8.45 34.64
N LYS A 175 20.88 -9.05 34.33
CA LYS A 175 21.12 -10.49 34.46
C LYS A 175 22.34 -10.69 35.35
N ALA A 176 22.13 -11.18 36.55
CA ALA A 176 23.17 -11.34 37.55
C ALA A 176 23.10 -12.74 38.18
N ILE A 177 24.23 -13.20 38.71
CA ILE A 177 24.29 -14.40 39.54
C ILE A 177 24.34 -13.92 40.99
N VAL A 178 23.29 -14.20 41.75
CA VAL A 178 23.23 -13.86 43.18
C VAL A 178 23.17 -15.15 43.99
N ASP A 179 24.13 -15.34 44.88
CA ASP A 179 24.26 -16.54 45.71
C ASP A 179 24.17 -17.85 44.91
N GLY A 180 24.79 -17.88 43.71
CA GLY A 180 24.79 -19.03 42.81
C GLY A 180 23.52 -19.26 41.99
N ASN A 181 22.51 -18.39 42.10
CA ASN A 181 21.28 -18.45 41.31
C ASN A 181 21.29 -17.38 40.20
N GLU A 182 20.83 -17.74 39.01
CA GLU A 182 20.59 -16.77 37.94
C GLU A 182 19.34 -15.94 38.26
N VAL A 183 19.52 -14.62 38.29
CA VAL A 183 18.49 -13.63 38.59
C VAL A 183 18.38 -12.70 37.39
N GLU A 184 17.19 -12.66 36.79
CA GLU A 184 16.83 -11.71 35.74
C GLU A 184 15.81 -10.71 36.31
N ILE A 185 16.14 -9.42 36.24
CA ILE A 185 15.28 -8.32 36.68
C ILE A 185 15.08 -7.37 35.51
N GLU A 186 13.82 -7.10 35.18
CA GLU A 186 13.42 -6.15 34.15
C GLU A 186 12.51 -5.10 34.76
N THR A 187 12.91 -3.83 34.68
CA THR A 187 12.15 -2.70 35.21
C THR A 187 12.00 -1.63 34.14
N LYS A 188 10.76 -1.25 33.83
CA LYS A 188 10.43 -0.20 32.87
C LYS A 188 9.53 0.83 33.52
N VAL A 189 9.98 2.08 33.56
CA VAL A 189 9.17 3.23 33.96
C VAL A 189 8.95 4.10 32.74
N THR A 190 7.69 4.40 32.42
CA THR A 190 7.31 5.29 31.33
C THR A 190 6.48 6.43 31.89
N ILE A 191 7.01 7.63 31.84
CA ILE A 191 6.35 8.85 32.27
C ILE A 191 5.80 9.51 30.99
N LYS A 192 4.48 9.72 30.96
CA LYS A 192 3.81 10.50 29.91
C LYS A 192 3.53 11.88 30.47
N SER A 193 3.99 12.91 29.77
CA SER A 193 3.68 14.30 30.11
C SER A 193 3.07 15.01 28.91
N ASP A 194 2.21 15.98 29.19
CA ASP A 194 1.61 16.81 28.15
C ASP A 194 2.70 17.63 27.42
N VAL A 195 2.44 17.94 26.16
CA VAL A 195 3.27 18.80 25.34
C VAL A 195 3.00 20.26 25.70
N ASP A 196 3.87 21.18 25.29
CA ASP A 196 3.69 22.61 25.55
C ASP A 196 2.29 23.10 25.19
N GLU A 197 1.67 23.89 26.07
CA GLU A 197 0.28 24.39 25.92
C GLU A 197 0.04 25.10 24.58
N LYS A 198 1.07 25.73 24.00
CA LYS A 198 0.99 26.39 22.69
C LYS A 198 0.76 25.39 21.55
N ILE A 199 1.44 24.25 21.57
CA ILE A 199 1.31 23.19 20.55
C ILE A 199 -0.07 22.54 20.67
N ILE A 200 -0.54 22.32 21.90
CA ILE A 200 -1.88 21.80 22.15
C ILE A 200 -2.94 22.76 21.59
N LYS A 201 -2.88 24.05 21.90
CA LYS A 201 -3.82 25.05 21.37
C LYS A 201 -3.83 25.11 19.85
N GLN A 202 -2.65 25.07 19.22
CA GLN A 202 -2.53 25.05 17.76
C GLN A 202 -3.18 23.80 17.15
N SER A 203 -3.01 22.63 17.79
CA SER A 203 -3.65 21.38 17.35
C SER A 203 -5.18 21.44 17.47
N GLU A 204 -5.70 22.02 18.55
CA GLU A 204 -7.13 22.16 18.79
C GLU A 204 -7.77 23.15 17.81
N GLU A 205 -7.11 24.27 17.53
CA GLU A 205 -7.55 25.25 16.54
C GLU A 205 -7.59 24.63 15.14
N TYR A 206 -6.53 23.90 14.76
CA TYR A 206 -6.45 23.19 13.49
C TYR A 206 -7.59 22.16 13.36
N LEU A 207 -7.78 21.31 14.37
CA LEU A 207 -8.85 20.32 14.40
C LEU A 207 -10.23 20.97 14.30
N THR A 208 -10.44 22.11 14.95
CA THR A 208 -11.70 22.86 14.90
C THR A 208 -12.00 23.38 13.49
N ARG A 209 -11.00 23.91 12.78
CA ARG A 209 -11.17 24.33 11.38
C ARG A 209 -11.51 23.15 10.48
N VAL A 210 -10.77 22.03 10.60
CA VAL A 210 -11.05 20.81 9.82
C VAL A 210 -12.47 20.28 10.08
N LYS A 211 -12.92 20.28 11.33
CA LYS A 211 -14.30 19.88 11.69
C LYS A 211 -15.35 20.76 11.01
N LYS A 212 -15.19 22.08 11.02
CA LYS A 212 -16.13 22.99 10.36
C LYS A 212 -16.22 22.72 8.85
N ILE A 213 -15.09 22.54 8.18
CA ILE A 213 -15.09 22.24 6.74
C ILE A 213 -15.76 20.89 6.47
N ARG A 214 -15.49 19.88 7.29
CA ARG A 214 -16.15 18.56 7.21
C ARG A 214 -17.67 18.70 7.30
N GLU A 215 -18.18 19.47 8.28
CA GLU A 215 -19.61 19.72 8.44
C GLU A 215 -20.25 20.36 7.20
N TYR A 216 -19.61 21.40 6.64
CA TYR A 216 -20.09 22.05 5.41
C TYR A 216 -20.11 21.10 4.21
N LEU A 217 -19.06 20.30 4.03
CA LEU A 217 -19.01 19.35 2.93
C LEU A 217 -20.03 18.21 3.07
N LEU A 218 -20.25 17.71 4.28
CA LEU A 218 -21.29 16.70 4.55
C LEU A 218 -22.69 17.29 4.31
N TYR A 219 -22.91 18.56 4.67
CA TYR A 219 -24.14 19.27 4.33
C TYR A 219 -24.34 19.36 2.81
N TYR A 220 -23.30 19.70 2.06
CA TYR A 220 -23.36 19.73 0.59
C TYR A 220 -23.53 18.35 -0.04
N PHE A 221 -22.92 17.32 0.53
CA PHE A 221 -23.06 15.94 0.08
C PHE A 221 -24.50 15.43 0.22
N ASN A 222 -25.19 15.83 1.29
CA ASN A 222 -26.57 15.45 1.56
C ASN A 222 -27.62 16.36 0.89
N SER A 223 -27.19 17.38 0.14
CA SER A 223 -28.06 18.33 -0.53
C SER A 223 -28.90 17.68 -1.65
N ASP A 224 -30.04 18.30 -2.01
CA ASP A 224 -30.90 17.80 -3.08
C ASP A 224 -30.20 17.78 -4.45
N PHE A 225 -29.24 18.69 -4.67
CA PHE A 225 -28.37 18.68 -5.84
C PHE A 225 -27.66 17.33 -6.04
N MET A 226 -27.09 16.79 -4.95
CA MET A 226 -26.41 15.49 -4.99
C MET A 226 -27.38 14.32 -5.16
N LYS A 227 -28.61 14.43 -4.63
CA LYS A 227 -29.65 13.42 -4.84
C LYS A 227 -30.09 13.35 -6.29
N ILE A 228 -30.26 14.49 -6.96
CA ILE A 228 -30.61 14.58 -8.39
C ILE A 228 -29.55 13.87 -9.25
N LEU A 229 -28.27 14.03 -8.92
CA LEU A 229 -27.14 13.50 -9.68
C LEU A 229 -26.66 12.12 -9.23
N LYS A 230 -27.36 11.46 -8.29
CA LYS A 230 -26.92 10.20 -7.68
C LYS A 230 -26.65 9.08 -8.70
N ASN A 231 -27.49 9.00 -9.73
CA ASN A 231 -27.40 7.97 -10.77
C ASN A 231 -26.55 8.40 -11.98
N GLU A 232 -26.09 9.65 -12.00
CA GLU A 232 -25.24 10.15 -13.06
C GLU A 232 -23.80 9.68 -12.89
N LYS A 233 -23.13 9.43 -14.02
CA LYS A 233 -21.72 8.99 -14.00
C LYS A 233 -20.83 10.11 -13.48
N ASP A 234 -19.82 9.78 -12.70
CA ASP A 234 -18.83 10.77 -12.29
C ASP A 234 -17.97 11.23 -13.47
N VAL A 235 -17.35 12.41 -13.34
CA VAL A 235 -16.43 12.96 -14.34
C VAL A 235 -15.03 12.43 -14.07
N THR A 236 -14.37 11.92 -15.11
CA THR A 236 -13.02 11.37 -15.05
C THR A 236 -11.97 12.41 -15.43
N ASN A 237 -10.73 12.21 -14.95
CA ASN A 237 -9.61 13.05 -15.39
C ASN A 237 -9.17 12.71 -16.82
N PRO A 238 -8.70 13.70 -17.59
CA PRO A 238 -8.64 15.13 -17.28
C PRO A 238 -10.00 15.84 -17.42
N ILE A 239 -10.30 16.77 -16.51
CA ILE A 239 -11.55 17.56 -16.57
C ILE A 239 -11.53 18.50 -17.79
N LEU A 240 -12.50 18.31 -18.70
CA LEU A 240 -12.74 19.17 -19.85
C LEU A 240 -13.12 20.60 -19.40
N GLN A 241 -12.41 21.60 -19.90
CA GLN A 241 -12.73 23.01 -19.66
C GLN A 241 -13.80 23.49 -20.64
N THR A 242 -15.06 23.27 -20.31
CA THR A 242 -16.18 23.84 -21.07
C THR A 242 -16.22 25.37 -20.92
N ASN A 243 -16.99 26.05 -21.77
CA ASN A 243 -17.17 27.50 -21.68
C ASN A 243 -17.72 27.95 -20.32
N VAL A 244 -18.58 27.13 -19.69
CA VAL A 244 -19.12 27.41 -18.36
C VAL A 244 -18.01 27.34 -17.32
N ILE A 245 -17.19 26.28 -17.32
CA ILE A 245 -16.06 26.14 -16.39
C ILE A 245 -15.00 27.23 -16.60
N ARG A 246 -14.80 27.68 -17.84
CA ARG A 246 -13.80 28.71 -18.16
C ARG A 246 -14.28 30.12 -17.85
N LYS A 247 -15.53 30.47 -18.18
CA LYS A 247 -16.04 31.85 -18.10
C LYS A 247 -16.75 32.16 -16.80
N ASN A 248 -17.40 31.18 -16.15
CA ASN A 248 -18.08 31.43 -14.89
C ASN A 248 -17.06 31.40 -13.73
N PRO A 249 -16.88 32.51 -12.97
CA PRO A 249 -15.92 32.57 -11.87
C PRO A 249 -16.10 31.47 -10.82
N LEU A 250 -17.35 31.10 -10.51
CA LEU A 250 -17.68 30.09 -9.50
C LEU A 250 -17.15 28.71 -9.91
N TYR A 251 -17.48 28.28 -11.14
CA TYR A 251 -17.02 27.00 -11.67
C TYR A 251 -15.51 27.00 -11.92
N HIS A 252 -14.94 28.14 -12.31
CA HIS A 252 -13.51 28.28 -12.52
C HIS A 252 -12.71 28.08 -11.21
N LYS A 253 -13.17 28.68 -10.11
CA LYS A 253 -12.58 28.44 -8.78
C LYS A 253 -12.70 26.98 -8.34
N CYS A 254 -13.86 26.36 -8.53
CA CYS A 254 -14.05 24.94 -8.25
C CYS A 254 -13.10 24.04 -9.06
N TYR A 255 -12.83 24.40 -10.32
CA TYR A 255 -11.85 23.73 -11.16
C TYR A 255 -10.41 23.90 -10.65
N ASN A 256 -10.05 25.09 -10.17
CA ASN A 256 -8.73 25.32 -9.57
C ASN A 256 -8.57 24.54 -8.24
N LEU A 257 -9.62 24.48 -7.43
CA LEU A 257 -9.65 23.65 -6.23
C LEU A 257 -9.48 22.16 -6.57
N TYR A 258 -10.18 21.68 -7.59
CA TYR A 258 -10.05 20.30 -8.05
C TYR A 258 -8.61 19.96 -8.42
N LYS A 259 -7.96 20.83 -9.21
CA LYS A 259 -6.55 20.67 -9.60
C LYS A 259 -5.60 20.70 -8.41
N PHE A 260 -5.87 21.55 -7.44
CA PHE A 260 -5.10 21.63 -6.21
C PHE A 260 -5.17 20.30 -5.46
N ILE A 261 -6.37 19.78 -5.22
CA ILE A 261 -6.60 18.51 -4.52
C ILE A 261 -5.94 17.33 -5.25
N GLU A 262 -6.01 17.30 -6.59
CA GLU A 262 -5.38 16.24 -7.37
C GLU A 262 -3.84 16.22 -7.23
N ARG A 263 -3.23 17.40 -7.09
CA ARG A 263 -1.77 17.53 -6.92
C ARG A 263 -1.32 17.38 -5.47
N TYR A 264 -2.23 17.52 -4.51
CA TYR A 264 -1.92 17.57 -3.10
C TYR A 264 -1.82 16.16 -2.50
N ASN A 265 -0.61 15.62 -2.48
CA ASN A 265 -0.32 14.27 -1.99
C ASN A 265 0.01 14.21 -0.49
N ASN A 266 0.21 15.35 0.17
CA ASN A 266 0.60 15.40 1.58
C ASN A 266 -0.64 15.24 2.49
N LEU A 267 -0.54 14.61 3.65
CA LEU A 267 -1.68 14.54 4.60
C LEU A 267 -2.00 15.89 5.25
N GLY A 268 -1.08 16.86 5.18
CA GLY A 268 -1.24 18.18 5.76
C GLY A 268 -0.98 18.24 7.27
N VAL A 269 -0.61 17.12 7.88
CA VAL A 269 -0.09 17.05 9.26
C VAL A 269 1.12 16.15 9.29
N ASN A 270 2.24 16.69 9.78
CA ASN A 270 3.48 15.97 9.98
C ASN A 270 3.74 15.83 11.47
N TYR A 271 3.80 14.60 11.96
CA TYR A 271 4.21 14.30 13.33
C TYR A 271 5.69 13.94 13.32
N SER A 272 6.52 14.74 14.00
CA SER A 272 7.94 14.44 14.19
C SER A 272 8.14 13.88 15.59
N ILE A 273 8.82 12.73 15.64
CA ILE A 273 9.15 12.03 16.87
C ILE A 273 10.66 12.15 17.06
N ASP A 274 11.09 13.00 17.98
CA ASP A 274 12.49 13.17 18.32
C ASP A 274 12.85 12.32 19.53
N GLU A 275 13.55 11.21 19.29
CA GLU A 275 14.06 10.34 20.35
C GLU A 275 15.49 10.72 20.74
N LYS A 276 15.66 11.22 21.96
CA LYS A 276 16.97 11.54 22.54
C LYS A 276 17.34 10.46 23.55
N TYR A 277 18.38 9.71 23.20
CA TYR A 277 19.01 8.74 24.09
C TYR A 277 20.10 9.47 24.89
N THR A 278 20.02 9.41 26.23
CA THR A 278 21.03 10.01 27.09
C THR A 278 21.87 8.95 27.77
N LEU A 279 23.18 9.19 27.81
CA LEU A 279 24.09 8.42 28.66
C LEU A 279 23.75 8.70 30.12
N LEU A 280 23.78 7.66 30.93
CA LEU A 280 23.56 7.79 32.37
C LEU A 280 24.82 8.29 33.06
N ASN A 281 24.63 9.25 33.96
CA ASN A 281 25.68 9.67 34.88
C ASN A 281 25.90 8.58 35.95
N GLU A 282 27.05 8.63 36.63
CA GLU A 282 27.41 7.67 37.67
C GLU A 282 26.39 7.66 38.83
N GLU A 283 25.91 8.84 39.23
CA GLU A 283 24.87 8.98 40.25
C GLU A 283 23.54 8.32 39.81
N GLU A 284 23.11 8.57 38.57
CA GLU A 284 21.88 7.97 38.03
C GLU A 284 22.01 6.45 37.89
N ARG A 285 23.20 5.95 37.56
CA ARG A 285 23.49 4.51 37.54
C ARG A 285 23.36 3.90 38.94
N GLN A 286 23.85 4.58 39.98
CA GLN A 286 23.69 4.15 41.37
C GLN A 286 22.22 4.14 41.79
N GLU A 287 21.42 5.14 41.38
CA GLU A 287 19.98 5.12 41.64
C GLU A 287 19.29 3.94 40.95
N MET A 288 19.65 3.66 39.70
CA MET A 288 19.14 2.51 38.95
C MET A 288 19.53 1.18 39.62
N ASN A 289 20.75 1.05 40.13
CA ASN A 289 21.21 -0.14 40.85
C ASN A 289 20.57 -0.28 42.24
N ALA A 290 20.33 0.81 42.94
CA ALA A 290 19.55 0.81 44.18
C ALA A 290 18.13 0.29 43.94
N ASN A 291 17.52 0.66 42.80
CA ASN A 291 16.24 0.12 42.38
C ASN A 291 16.29 -1.38 42.03
N LEU A 292 17.38 -1.88 41.43
CA LEU A 292 17.57 -3.32 41.21
C LEU A 292 17.62 -4.09 42.53
N LEU A 293 18.40 -3.61 43.51
CA LEU A 293 18.49 -4.24 44.83
C LEU A 293 17.12 -4.26 45.52
N SER A 294 16.40 -3.15 45.49
CA SER A 294 15.06 -3.09 46.07
C SER A 294 14.06 -3.99 45.36
N SER A 295 14.10 -4.03 44.02
CA SER A 295 13.26 -4.93 43.23
C SER A 295 13.57 -6.39 43.55
N PHE A 296 14.85 -6.73 43.71
CA PHE A 296 15.28 -8.06 44.13
C PHE A 296 14.77 -8.41 45.54
N LEU A 297 14.95 -7.52 46.52
CA LEU A 297 14.54 -7.77 47.90
C LEU A 297 13.02 -7.80 48.07
N SER A 298 12.28 -6.98 47.33
CA SER A 298 10.82 -6.91 47.39
C SER A 298 10.12 -8.02 46.60
N LEU A 299 10.68 -8.42 45.45
CA LEU A 299 10.10 -9.44 44.56
C LEU A 299 10.66 -10.84 44.79
N LYS A 300 11.65 -11.03 45.69
CA LYS A 300 12.14 -12.36 46.08
C LYS A 300 10.96 -13.24 46.52
N SER A 301 10.48 -14.07 45.60
CA SER A 301 9.53 -15.12 45.92
C SER A 301 10.22 -16.10 46.87
N LYS A 302 9.51 -16.55 47.91
CA LYS A 302 9.93 -17.73 48.70
C LYS A 302 10.41 -18.82 47.73
N ALA A 303 11.59 -19.38 48.02
CA ALA A 303 12.38 -20.34 47.24
C ALA A 303 11.62 -21.08 46.13
N PRO A 304 12.23 -21.27 44.93
CA PRO A 304 11.54 -21.77 43.75
C PRO A 304 10.70 -23.01 44.08
N VAL A 305 9.38 -22.86 44.00
CA VAL A 305 8.46 -23.99 44.04
C VAL A 305 8.87 -24.88 42.88
N LYS A 306 9.35 -26.10 43.16
CA LYS A 306 9.70 -27.11 42.15
C LYS A 306 8.53 -27.22 41.16
N VAL A 307 8.67 -26.61 39.99
CA VAL A 307 7.61 -26.57 38.98
C VAL A 307 7.43 -28.00 38.47
N LYS A 308 6.30 -28.64 38.82
CA LYS A 308 5.88 -29.88 38.16
C LYS A 308 5.77 -29.59 36.66
N ARG A 309 6.54 -30.33 35.85
CA ARG A 309 6.66 -30.22 34.39
C ARG A 309 5.31 -29.89 33.73
N ARG A 310 5.14 -28.68 33.21
CA ARG A 310 4.04 -28.36 32.29
C ARG A 310 4.48 -28.70 30.86
N LYS A 311 3.65 -29.45 30.12
CA LYS A 311 3.90 -29.80 28.72
C LYS A 311 3.86 -28.53 27.87
N HIS A 312 5.01 -28.17 27.28
CA HIS A 312 5.13 -27.05 26.35
C HIS A 312 4.39 -27.39 25.05
N LYS A 313 3.44 -26.56 24.60
CA LYS A 313 2.85 -26.66 23.26
C LYS A 313 3.51 -25.62 22.35
N VAL A 314 4.30 -26.10 21.40
CA VAL A 314 4.91 -25.26 20.36
C VAL A 314 3.90 -25.03 19.26
N TYR A 315 3.50 -23.79 19.01
CA TYR A 315 2.75 -23.41 17.81
C TYR A 315 3.72 -23.02 16.71
N LYS A 316 3.58 -23.62 15.52
CA LYS A 316 4.34 -23.19 14.33
C LYS A 316 3.73 -21.90 13.78
N GLN A 317 4.59 -20.90 13.55
CA GLN A 317 4.20 -19.64 12.94
C GLN A 317 3.89 -19.85 11.44
N LYS A 318 2.80 -19.26 10.94
CA LYS A 318 2.47 -19.24 9.52
C LYS A 318 2.98 -17.93 8.92
N VAL A 319 3.82 -18.03 7.89
CA VAL A 319 4.23 -16.88 7.08
C VAL A 319 3.13 -16.61 6.06
N LEU A 320 2.56 -15.41 6.07
CA LEU A 320 1.66 -14.93 5.04
C LEU A 320 2.48 -14.14 4.03
N THR A 321 2.67 -14.68 2.83
CA THR A 321 3.11 -13.93 1.65
C THR A 321 1.87 -13.62 0.82
N ASN A 322 1.50 -12.34 0.75
CA ASN A 322 1.02 -11.65 -0.45
C ASN A 322 0.61 -10.23 -0.02
N VAL A 323 1.43 -9.28 -0.46
CA VAL A 323 1.06 -7.87 -0.62
C VAL A 323 0.39 -7.81 -1.98
N ASP A 324 -0.81 -7.24 -2.08
CA ASP A 324 -1.29 -6.60 -3.30
C ASP A 324 -2.47 -5.67 -2.99
N GLU A 325 -2.45 -4.59 -3.76
CA GLU A 325 -3.11 -3.30 -3.61
C GLU A 325 -4.60 -3.30 -4.03
N ASP A 326 -5.34 -2.37 -3.41
CA ASP A 326 -6.61 -1.74 -3.78
C ASP A 326 -7.86 -2.56 -4.16
N ILE A 327 -8.98 -2.25 -3.47
CA ILE A 327 -10.29 -1.83 -4.00
C ILE A 327 -11.20 -1.51 -2.80
N TYR A 328 -11.66 -0.25 -2.69
CA TYR A 328 -12.64 0.20 -1.69
C TYR A 328 -14.07 0.12 -2.26
N VAL A 329 -15.02 -0.37 -1.46
CA VAL A 329 -16.46 -0.25 -1.70
C VAL A 329 -17.03 0.72 -0.67
N PHE A 330 -17.79 1.73 -1.13
CA PHE A 330 -18.41 2.73 -0.27
C PHE A 330 -19.64 2.14 0.45
N SER A 331 -19.60 2.12 1.78
CA SER A 331 -20.78 1.95 2.64
C SER A 331 -21.62 3.24 2.68
N PRO A 332 -22.94 3.22 2.95
CA PRO A 332 -23.72 4.44 3.11
C PRO A 332 -23.16 5.30 4.26
N ALA A 333 -22.90 6.57 3.98
CA ALA A 333 -22.34 7.51 4.95
C ALA A 333 -23.27 7.66 6.18
N SER A 334 -22.87 7.03 7.28
CA SER A 334 -23.39 7.28 8.63
C SER A 334 -22.62 8.47 9.24
N ASN A 335 -23.18 9.07 10.29
CA ASN A 335 -22.53 10.14 11.08
C ASN A 335 -21.39 9.59 11.98
N GLU A 336 -21.24 8.26 12.01
CA GLU A 336 -20.13 7.56 12.66
C GLU A 336 -18.89 7.59 11.75
N PRO A 337 -17.67 7.59 12.33
CA PRO A 337 -16.46 7.42 11.54
C PRO A 337 -16.60 6.14 10.70
N LEU A 338 -16.41 6.26 9.38
CA LEU A 338 -16.49 5.13 8.47
C LEU A 338 -15.45 4.08 8.89
N GLU A 339 -15.90 3.00 9.50
CA GLU A 339 -15.03 1.84 9.72
C GLU A 339 -14.72 1.24 8.35
N PHE A 340 -13.47 1.39 7.91
CA PHE A 340 -12.95 0.62 6.79
C PHE A 340 -12.87 -0.84 7.24
N ILE A 341 -13.94 -1.61 7.03
CA ILE A 341 -13.92 -3.05 7.26
C ILE A 341 -12.89 -3.64 6.31
N ARG A 342 -11.76 -4.07 6.86
CA ARG A 342 -10.76 -4.84 6.14
C ARG A 342 -11.45 -6.12 5.71
N ILE A 343 -11.67 -6.29 4.40
CA ILE A 343 -12.21 -7.52 3.85
C ILE A 343 -11.13 -8.59 4.01
N ASP A 344 -11.10 -9.24 5.17
CA ASP A 344 -10.27 -10.40 5.40
C ASP A 344 -10.70 -11.53 4.47
N GLU A 345 -9.78 -12.46 4.22
CA GLU A 345 -10.02 -13.69 3.45
C GLU A 345 -11.28 -14.43 3.94
N GLY A 346 -11.63 -14.28 5.22
CA GLY A 346 -12.84 -14.81 5.85
C GLY A 346 -14.14 -14.19 5.31
N TYR A 347 -14.18 -12.88 5.08
CA TYR A 347 -15.36 -12.18 4.56
C TYR A 347 -15.58 -12.49 3.07
N ARG A 348 -14.50 -12.56 2.27
CA ARG A 348 -14.60 -13.02 0.86
C ARG A 348 -15.07 -14.46 0.77
N LYS A 349 -14.58 -15.34 1.66
CA LYS A 349 -15.06 -16.73 1.77
C LYS A 349 -16.52 -16.81 2.21
N ALA A 350 -17.01 -15.87 3.01
CA ALA A 350 -18.41 -15.82 3.41
C ALA A 350 -19.33 -15.37 2.25
N MET A 351 -18.94 -14.33 1.50
CA MET A 351 -19.69 -13.82 0.35
C MET A 351 -19.58 -14.70 -0.90
N ALA A 352 -18.47 -15.43 -1.07
CA ALA A 352 -18.25 -16.35 -2.18
C ALA A 352 -18.84 -17.75 -1.96
N LYS A 353 -19.34 -18.05 -0.75
CA LYS A 353 -20.20 -19.21 -0.55
C LYS A 353 -21.52 -18.90 -1.25
N PRO A 354 -21.91 -19.64 -2.30
CA PRO A 354 -23.29 -19.57 -2.73
C PRO A 354 -24.17 -19.98 -1.53
N ASP A 355 -25.36 -19.39 -1.41
CA ASP A 355 -26.41 -19.84 -0.48
C ASP A 355 -26.77 -21.29 -0.83
N ILE A 356 -25.95 -22.23 -0.36
CA ILE A 356 -26.20 -23.66 -0.43
C ILE A 356 -26.96 -23.95 0.85
N MET A 357 -28.25 -24.24 0.74
CA MET A 357 -29.05 -24.76 1.84
C MET A 357 -28.30 -25.95 2.45
N GLU A 358 -27.88 -25.84 3.71
CA GLU A 358 -27.12 -26.89 4.40
C GLU A 358 -28.05 -28.08 4.68
N LEU A 359 -28.05 -29.04 3.75
CA LEU A 359 -28.85 -30.26 3.85
C LEU A 359 -28.42 -31.09 5.08
N PRO A 360 -29.38 -31.58 5.90
CA PRO A 360 -29.08 -32.33 7.11
C PRO A 360 -28.33 -33.64 6.81
N LYS A 361 -27.27 -33.93 7.55
CA LYS A 361 -26.37 -35.06 7.26
C LYS A 361 -27.05 -36.44 7.35
N ASN A 362 -28.07 -36.57 8.20
CA ASN A 362 -28.87 -37.78 8.42
C ASN A 362 -30.38 -37.43 8.38
N PRO A 363 -31.01 -37.34 7.19
CA PRO A 363 -32.42 -36.99 7.10
C PRO A 363 -33.33 -38.15 7.52
N THR A 364 -34.44 -37.84 8.17
CA THR A 364 -35.54 -38.80 8.42
C THR A 364 -36.15 -39.23 7.07
N ARG A 365 -36.79 -40.42 6.99
CA ARG A 365 -37.31 -40.99 5.73
C ARG A 365 -38.17 -40.01 4.91
N GLU A 366 -39.06 -39.27 5.56
CA GLU A 366 -39.92 -38.26 4.91
C GLU A 366 -39.13 -37.04 4.40
N GLN A 367 -38.14 -36.57 5.16
CA GLN A 367 -37.26 -35.46 4.77
C GLN A 367 -36.35 -35.85 3.60
N ALA A 368 -35.91 -37.10 3.54
CA ALA A 368 -35.09 -37.64 2.46
C ALA A 368 -35.87 -37.74 1.14
N GLU A 369 -37.18 -38.00 1.21
CA GLU A 369 -38.05 -38.09 0.05
C GLU A 369 -38.39 -36.70 -0.52
N TYR A 370 -38.69 -35.73 0.36
CA TYR A 370 -38.92 -34.33 -0.02
C TYR A 370 -37.68 -33.66 -0.62
N LEU A 371 -36.49 -33.87 -0.04
CA LEU A 371 -35.23 -33.22 -0.46
C LEU A 371 -34.40 -34.06 -1.43
N LYS A 372 -34.96 -35.15 -1.99
CA LYS A 372 -34.26 -36.11 -2.85
C LYS A 372 -33.53 -35.46 -4.02
N GLU A 373 -34.15 -34.46 -4.65
CA GLU A 373 -33.58 -33.72 -5.77
C GLU A 373 -32.39 -32.84 -5.35
N GLU A 374 -32.46 -32.21 -4.18
CA GLU A 374 -31.37 -31.38 -3.67
C GLU A 374 -30.16 -32.22 -3.26
N TYR A 375 -30.38 -33.37 -2.61
CA TYR A 375 -29.29 -34.34 -2.37
C TYR A 375 -28.68 -34.86 -3.68
N ALA A 376 -29.49 -35.09 -4.72
CA ALA A 376 -28.98 -35.50 -6.02
C ALA A 376 -28.12 -34.40 -6.67
N LYS A 377 -28.55 -33.13 -6.58
CA LYS A 377 -27.75 -31.96 -7.03
C LYS A 377 -26.45 -31.84 -6.25
N GLN A 378 -26.46 -31.96 -4.93
CA GLN A 378 -25.26 -31.91 -4.09
C GLN A 378 -24.27 -33.03 -4.43
N ARG A 379 -24.76 -34.26 -4.67
CA ARG A 379 -23.92 -35.40 -5.10
C ARG A 379 -23.31 -35.18 -6.48
N LYS A 380 -24.05 -34.59 -7.43
CA LYS A 380 -23.53 -34.22 -8.76
C LYS A 380 -22.43 -33.16 -8.64
N ALA A 381 -22.68 -32.07 -7.90
CA ALA A 381 -21.70 -31.01 -7.67
C ALA A 381 -20.41 -31.54 -7.02
N LYS A 382 -20.53 -32.42 -6.02
CA LYS A 382 -19.36 -33.05 -5.38
C LYS A 382 -18.57 -33.95 -6.33
N LYS A 383 -19.25 -34.69 -7.21
CA LYS A 383 -18.59 -35.49 -8.26
C LYS A 383 -17.88 -34.61 -9.27
N GLU A 384 -18.49 -33.50 -9.67
CA GLU A 384 -17.92 -32.54 -10.62
C GLU A 384 -16.69 -31.82 -10.05
N GLU A 385 -16.74 -31.40 -8.78
CA GLU A 385 -15.60 -30.80 -8.08
C GLU A 385 -14.44 -31.80 -7.95
N ALA A 386 -14.74 -33.06 -7.63
CA ALA A 386 -13.75 -34.14 -7.58
C ALA A 386 -13.13 -34.40 -8.97
N ALA A 387 -13.94 -34.40 -10.03
CA ALA A 387 -13.47 -34.54 -11.41
C ALA A 387 -12.57 -33.37 -11.83
N ARG A 388 -12.94 -32.12 -11.47
CA ARG A 388 -12.13 -30.93 -11.72
C ARG A 388 -10.78 -30.97 -10.98
N LYS A 389 -10.77 -31.40 -9.71
CA LYS A 389 -9.54 -31.60 -8.93
C LYS A 389 -8.65 -32.69 -9.53
N ALA A 390 -9.24 -33.80 -9.99
CA ALA A 390 -8.51 -34.86 -10.66
C ALA A 390 -7.89 -34.38 -11.99
N LEU A 391 -8.63 -33.58 -12.76
CA LEU A 391 -8.14 -32.98 -14.02
C LEU A 391 -6.99 -32.00 -13.77
N LEU A 392 -7.09 -31.14 -12.75
CA LEU A 392 -5.99 -30.24 -12.36
C LEU A 392 -4.73 -31.03 -11.97
N LYS A 393 -4.87 -32.07 -11.15
CA LYS A 393 -3.75 -32.92 -10.76
C LYS A 393 -3.11 -33.63 -11.95
N ARG A 394 -3.92 -34.01 -12.96
CA ARG A 394 -3.43 -34.58 -14.21
C ARG A 394 -2.64 -33.56 -15.03
N LYS A 395 -3.16 -32.34 -15.19
CA LYS A 395 -2.46 -31.23 -15.86
C LYS A 395 -1.13 -30.88 -15.19
N GLU A 396 -1.10 -30.84 -13.87
CA GLU A 396 0.16 -30.61 -13.13
C GLU A 396 1.19 -31.72 -13.37
N LYS A 397 0.75 -32.97 -13.46
CA LYS A 397 1.65 -34.10 -13.75
C LYS A 397 2.18 -34.01 -15.18
N GLU A 398 1.30 -33.76 -16.15
CA GLU A 398 1.66 -33.58 -17.56
C GLU A 398 2.63 -32.40 -17.74
N ALA A 399 2.43 -31.27 -17.03
CA ALA A 399 3.35 -30.14 -17.05
C ALA A 399 4.74 -30.49 -16.47
N LYS A 400 4.79 -31.25 -15.37
CA LYS A 400 6.06 -31.72 -14.79
C LYS A 400 6.80 -32.69 -15.71
N ASP A 401 6.07 -33.57 -16.38
CA ASP A 401 6.66 -34.53 -17.33
C ASP A 401 7.18 -33.78 -18.58
N PHE A 402 6.45 -32.77 -19.06
CA PHE A 402 6.90 -31.88 -20.14
C PHE A 402 8.16 -31.09 -19.74
N GLU A 403 8.20 -30.51 -18.54
CA GLU A 403 9.37 -29.78 -18.05
C GLU A 403 10.62 -30.66 -17.95
N LYS A 404 10.46 -31.93 -17.53
CA LYS A 404 11.55 -32.92 -17.55
C LYS A 404 12.06 -33.18 -18.97
N SER A 405 11.15 -33.39 -19.93
CA SER A 405 11.54 -33.65 -21.32
C SER A 405 12.29 -32.47 -21.95
N GLN A 406 11.87 -31.23 -21.66
CA GLN A 406 12.57 -30.01 -22.08
C GLN A 406 13.98 -29.93 -21.49
N LYS A 407 14.13 -30.23 -20.20
CA LYS A 407 15.44 -30.25 -19.54
C LYS A 407 16.37 -31.32 -20.10
N GLU A 408 15.85 -32.49 -20.46
CA GLU A 408 16.62 -33.56 -21.11
C GLU A 408 17.08 -33.15 -22.52
N LEU A 409 16.19 -32.51 -23.29
CA LEU A 409 16.53 -32.00 -24.63
C LEU A 409 17.63 -30.93 -24.57
N ILE A 410 17.53 -29.99 -23.63
CA ILE A 410 18.55 -28.95 -23.42
C ILE A 410 19.89 -29.58 -23.03
N LYS A 411 19.89 -30.60 -22.16
CA LYS A 411 21.11 -31.33 -21.78
C LYS A 411 21.72 -32.07 -22.97
N TYR A 412 20.91 -32.67 -23.83
CA TYR A 412 21.38 -33.34 -25.04
C TYR A 412 22.03 -32.35 -26.00
N ASN A 413 21.38 -31.21 -26.28
CA ASN A 413 21.91 -30.17 -27.17
C ASN A 413 23.24 -29.61 -26.65
N LYS A 414 23.37 -29.34 -25.35
CA LYS A 414 24.64 -28.89 -24.74
C LYS A 414 25.78 -29.89 -24.93
N LYS A 415 25.50 -31.20 -24.78
CA LYS A 415 26.51 -32.24 -25.03
C LYS A 415 26.97 -32.26 -26.49
N VAL A 416 26.02 -32.11 -27.42
CA VAL A 416 26.35 -32.06 -28.85
C VAL A 416 27.21 -30.83 -29.17
N GLU A 417 26.89 -29.67 -28.60
CA GLU A 417 27.72 -28.45 -28.76
C GLU A 417 29.12 -28.62 -28.16
N GLU A 418 29.24 -29.17 -26.94
CA GLU A 418 30.52 -29.46 -26.30
C GLU A 418 31.39 -30.43 -27.15
N ASP A 419 30.79 -31.48 -27.70
CA ASP A 419 31.48 -32.42 -28.59
C ASP A 419 31.95 -31.78 -29.90
N LEU A 420 31.18 -30.84 -30.46
CA LEU A 420 31.57 -30.08 -31.65
C LEU A 420 32.76 -29.15 -31.36
N ILE A 421 32.70 -28.40 -30.25
CA ILE A 421 33.78 -27.51 -29.83
C ILE A 421 35.06 -28.30 -29.57
N ARG A 422 34.97 -29.47 -28.91
CA ARG A 422 36.11 -30.33 -28.67
C ARG A 422 36.75 -30.81 -29.98
N ARG A 423 35.95 -31.24 -30.96
CA ARG A 423 36.46 -31.64 -32.28
C ARG A 423 37.15 -30.50 -33.02
N GLU A 424 36.63 -29.27 -32.93
CA GLU A 424 37.29 -28.10 -33.52
C GLU A 424 38.63 -27.78 -32.83
N GLN A 425 38.70 -27.86 -31.51
CA GLN A 425 39.94 -27.64 -30.77
C GLN A 425 41.01 -28.68 -31.12
N GLU A 426 40.62 -29.96 -31.22
CA GLU A 426 41.53 -31.03 -31.67
C GLU A 426 42.05 -30.79 -33.10
N ARG A 427 41.20 -30.26 -34.00
CA ARG A 427 41.64 -29.86 -35.35
C ARG A 427 42.65 -28.72 -35.32
N LYS A 428 42.36 -27.65 -34.56
CA LYS A 428 43.27 -26.50 -34.42
C LYS A 428 44.61 -26.91 -33.80
N GLN A 429 44.61 -27.80 -32.80
CA GLN A 429 45.83 -28.33 -32.20
C GLN A 429 46.67 -29.12 -33.21
N LYS A 430 46.04 -29.99 -34.01
CA LYS A 430 46.74 -30.73 -35.08
C LYS A 430 47.33 -29.80 -36.14
N GLU A 431 46.63 -28.72 -36.50
CA GLU A 431 47.14 -27.70 -37.42
C GLU A 431 48.36 -26.97 -36.84
N ILE A 432 48.29 -26.54 -35.57
CA ILE A 432 49.42 -25.92 -34.87
C ILE A 432 50.62 -26.87 -34.76
N GLU A 433 50.38 -28.15 -34.49
CA GLU A 433 51.46 -29.14 -34.41
C GLU A 433 52.12 -29.36 -35.78
N LEU A 434 51.32 -29.40 -36.86
CA LEU A 434 51.82 -29.44 -38.23
C LEU A 434 52.65 -28.22 -38.60
N THR A 435 52.24 -27.01 -38.22
CA THR A 435 53.01 -25.78 -38.47
C THR A 435 54.31 -25.77 -37.65
N LEU A 436 54.28 -26.20 -36.39
CA LEU A 436 55.48 -26.34 -35.55
C LEU A 436 56.47 -27.36 -36.13
N LEU A 437 55.98 -28.47 -36.67
CA LEU A 437 56.82 -29.46 -37.36
C LEU A 437 57.44 -28.90 -38.63
N ARG A 438 56.72 -28.09 -39.41
CA ARG A 438 57.27 -27.39 -40.58
C ARG A 438 58.35 -26.40 -40.16
N ALA A 439 58.09 -25.55 -39.17
CA ALA A 439 59.06 -24.61 -38.62
C ALA A 439 60.32 -25.32 -38.09
N ARG A 440 60.17 -26.46 -37.40
CA ARG A 440 61.31 -27.28 -36.94
C ARG A 440 62.13 -27.85 -38.11
N LYS A 441 61.48 -28.26 -39.21
CA LYS A 441 62.18 -28.70 -40.42
C LYS A 441 62.95 -27.55 -41.06
N GLU A 442 62.34 -26.36 -41.14
CA GLU A 442 62.98 -25.14 -41.66
C GLU A 442 64.18 -24.72 -40.82
N ILE A 443 64.06 -24.70 -39.49
CA ILE A 443 65.20 -24.42 -38.57
C ILE A 443 66.31 -25.45 -38.75
N LYS A 444 65.98 -26.73 -38.97
CA LYS A 444 66.99 -27.77 -39.21
C LYS A 444 67.68 -27.60 -40.56
N THR A 445 66.99 -27.05 -41.56
CA THR A 445 67.59 -26.72 -42.87
C THR A 445 68.45 -25.46 -42.81
N THR A 446 68.02 -24.40 -42.11
CA THR A 446 68.82 -23.18 -41.93
C THR A 446 70.05 -23.43 -41.07
N ALA A 447 69.93 -24.20 -39.98
CA ALA A 447 71.09 -24.59 -39.15
C ALA A 447 72.10 -25.50 -39.89
N ARG A 448 71.67 -26.21 -40.94
CA ARG A 448 72.59 -26.91 -41.86
C ARG A 448 73.27 -25.95 -42.84
N HIS A 449 72.61 -24.88 -43.22
CA HIS A 449 73.18 -23.79 -44.02
C HIS A 449 74.20 -22.98 -43.22
N ASP A 450 73.90 -22.65 -41.96
CA ASP A 450 74.76 -21.85 -41.07
C ASP A 450 76.04 -22.58 -40.65
N LYS A 451 76.06 -23.92 -40.65
CA LYS A 451 77.28 -24.72 -40.40
C LYS A 451 78.30 -24.72 -41.56
N ASN A 452 77.92 -24.21 -42.73
CA ASN A 452 78.77 -24.15 -43.92
C ASN A 452 79.28 -22.72 -44.22
N ILE A 453 79.23 -21.80 -43.26
CA ILE A 453 79.62 -20.40 -43.43
C ILE A 453 80.82 -20.09 -42.51
N ASP A 454 81.95 -19.72 -43.11
CA ASP A 454 83.20 -19.33 -42.44
C ASP A 454 83.06 -18.02 -41.64
N PRO A 455 83.74 -17.87 -40.49
CA PRO A 455 83.50 -16.79 -39.53
C PRO A 455 84.28 -15.50 -39.88
N SER A 456 84.16 -15.00 -41.10
CA SER A 456 84.83 -13.76 -41.54
C SER A 456 83.91 -12.72 -42.20
N THR A 457 82.60 -12.86 -42.10
CA THR A 457 81.65 -11.83 -42.57
C THR A 457 80.49 -11.68 -41.59
N LEU A 458 80.75 -11.02 -40.47
CA LEU A 458 79.71 -10.37 -39.67
C LEU A 458 80.16 -8.92 -39.45
N ASN A 459 79.61 -7.98 -40.23
CA ASN A 459 79.00 -6.79 -39.63
C ASN A 459 78.28 -5.87 -40.62
N ILE A 460 77.40 -5.09 -39.98
CA ILE A 460 76.67 -3.89 -40.42
C ILE A 460 75.38 -4.16 -41.22
N GLN A 461 74.22 -3.98 -40.58
CA GLN A 461 73.32 -2.83 -40.82
C GLN A 461 72.02 -2.96 -39.99
N ASN A 462 71.87 -2.04 -39.03
CA ASN A 462 70.57 -1.53 -38.59
C ASN A 462 70.07 -0.56 -39.68
N GLU A 463 68.78 -0.64 -40.01
CA GLU A 463 67.86 0.36 -40.62
C GLU A 463 66.81 -0.43 -41.42
N GLN A 464 65.51 -0.14 -41.48
CA GLN A 464 64.69 0.96 -40.99
C GLN A 464 63.25 0.40 -40.94
N LEU A 465 62.45 0.89 -40.00
CA LEU A 465 61.00 0.82 -40.08
C LEU A 465 60.55 1.59 -41.31
N ASP A 466 59.64 1.01 -42.11
CA ASP A 466 58.78 1.84 -42.94
C ASP A 466 57.33 1.38 -42.90
N VAL A 467 56.50 2.40 -42.76
CA VAL A 467 55.07 2.40 -42.50
C VAL A 467 54.34 2.35 -43.84
N VAL A 468 53.33 1.48 -43.96
CA VAL A 468 52.22 1.70 -44.89
C VAL A 468 50.91 1.51 -44.13
N GLN A 469 50.26 2.65 -43.88
CA GLN A 469 48.85 2.77 -43.50
C GLN A 469 47.95 2.46 -44.69
N ALA A 470 46.81 1.82 -44.42
CA ALA A 470 45.48 1.96 -45.07
C ALA A 470 44.73 0.63 -44.86
N GLU A 471 43.44 0.54 -44.58
CA GLU A 471 42.34 1.47 -44.38
C GLU A 471 41.21 0.60 -43.79
N ALA A 472 40.46 1.14 -42.83
CA ALA A 472 39.17 0.56 -42.47
C ALA A 472 38.13 0.93 -43.53
N PRO A 473 37.02 0.17 -43.62
CA PRO A 473 35.74 0.84 -43.69
C PRO A 473 34.83 0.43 -42.52
N VAL A 474 34.28 1.48 -41.91
CA VAL A 474 33.18 1.48 -40.97
C VAL A 474 31.88 1.37 -41.77
N THR A 475 31.00 0.45 -41.37
CA THR A 475 29.55 0.70 -41.37
C THR A 475 28.95 0.14 -40.09
N SER A 476 28.14 0.99 -39.49
CA SER A 476 27.66 1.02 -38.12
C SER A 476 26.24 0.48 -37.95
N ASN A 477 25.98 0.03 -36.71
CA ASN A 477 24.72 0.09 -35.95
C ASN A 477 23.52 -0.76 -36.40
N GLU A 478 23.12 -1.72 -35.56
CA GLU A 478 21.98 -1.53 -34.64
C GLU A 478 21.93 -2.62 -33.55
N GLU A 479 21.65 -2.15 -32.33
CA GLU A 479 20.88 -2.79 -31.26
C GLU A 479 21.49 -3.84 -30.28
N THR A 480 21.78 -3.30 -29.09
CA THR A 480 21.23 -3.69 -27.77
C THR A 480 21.71 -4.97 -27.07
N SER A 481 22.72 -4.73 -26.21
CA SER A 481 22.66 -4.95 -24.75
C SER A 481 22.22 -6.31 -24.21
N ALA A 482 23.22 -7.02 -23.68
CA ALA A 482 23.10 -7.84 -22.48
C ALA A 482 22.38 -7.10 -21.32
N PRO A 483 21.94 -7.83 -20.28
CA PRO A 483 22.45 -7.41 -18.98
C PRO A 483 22.85 -8.57 -18.06
N GLU A 484 24.06 -8.41 -17.53
CA GLU A 484 24.35 -8.32 -16.10
C GLU A 484 23.51 -9.14 -15.13
N THR A 485 24.09 -10.26 -14.71
CA THR A 485 24.01 -10.73 -13.33
C THR A 485 25.20 -10.17 -12.56
N THR A 486 24.96 -9.29 -11.57
CA THR A 486 25.85 -9.21 -10.41
C THR A 486 25.09 -8.84 -9.15
N ASN A 487 25.20 -9.77 -8.19
CA ASN A 487 25.26 -9.61 -6.73
C ASN A 487 23.99 -9.32 -5.94
N LEU A 488 23.69 -10.26 -5.04
CA LEU A 488 23.47 -9.97 -3.63
C LEU A 488 24.04 -11.13 -2.78
N GLU A 489 25.18 -10.88 -2.15
CA GLU A 489 25.51 -11.44 -0.83
C GLU A 489 25.99 -10.27 0.05
N GLU A 490 25.30 -10.11 1.19
CA GLU A 490 25.64 -9.36 2.41
C GLU A 490 25.83 -7.82 2.28
N VAL A 491 25.31 -6.95 3.13
CA VAL A 491 25.45 -6.86 4.60
C VAL A 491 24.43 -5.83 5.12
N LYS A 492 23.82 -6.14 6.29
CA LYS A 492 23.09 -5.24 7.23
C LYS A 492 21.69 -4.76 6.90
#